data_AF-A0A847M1Z2-F1
#
_entry.id   AF-A0A847M1Z2-F1
#
_cell.length_a   1.000
_cell.length_b   1.000
_cell.length_c   1.000
_cell.angle_alpha   90.00
_cell.angle_beta   90.00
_cell.angle_gamma   90.00
#
_symmetry.space_group_name_H-M   'P 1'
#
loop_
_entity.id
_entity.type
_entity.pdbx_description
1 polymer ?
#
loop_
_entity_poly.entity_id
_entity_poly.type
_entity_poly.pdbx_seq_one_letter_code
_entity_poly.pdbx_strand_id
1 'polypeptide(L)'
;MVPLFSARANGVVEQGVLPELFPQARNIQAEYTLADSRFDFMVQDGDGNTHLIEVKACSLVEEGIAMFPDAPSERAVKHIEELAELASRGYRCHILFVIVHGNPERFIPNLHTDPAFAAALSKAAANIQVHAVTLEANENGEGHIINMNVPVDLSYGGLAEENRGSYLVVLELPDSVQVDVGSLGPVAFKAGWYVYSGSAQKNLTQRIGRHLRHVRKQPHWHLDYLTPHAGKIVGLPIASYENLECELAAELEKIGGTGVPRFGSTDCSCGSHLFYFSSPPLKNRAFLKVLFTFRHRRALNLPYWN
;
A
#
# COMPACT_ATOMS: atom_id res chain seq x y z
N MET A 1 -11.75 14.39 -16.80
CA MET A 1 -10.44 14.14 -16.17
C MET A 1 -9.88 12.84 -16.73
N VAL A 2 -9.00 12.94 -17.73
CA VAL A 2 -8.40 11.78 -18.40
C VAL A 2 -7.09 11.46 -17.68
N PRO A 3 -6.83 10.20 -17.28
CA PRO A 3 -5.55 9.85 -16.68
C PRO A 3 -4.40 10.19 -17.62
N LEU A 4 -3.38 10.88 -17.10
CA LEU A 4 -2.11 11.08 -17.80
C LEU A 4 -1.48 9.70 -18.05
N PHE A 5 -1.44 9.26 -19.31
CA PHE A 5 -0.61 8.12 -19.71
C PHE A 5 0.85 8.45 -19.38
N SER A 6 1.59 7.47 -18.85
CA SER A 6 3.00 7.61 -18.45
C SER A 6 3.89 8.30 -19.49
N ALA A 7 3.67 8.03 -20.78
CA ALA A 7 4.41 8.65 -21.89
C ALA A 7 4.25 10.17 -21.98
N ARG A 8 3.14 10.74 -21.48
CA ARG A 8 2.91 12.19 -21.41
C ARG A 8 3.44 12.82 -20.12
N ALA A 9 3.58 12.03 -19.04
CA ALA A 9 4.14 12.51 -17.79
C ALA A 9 5.61 12.92 -17.96
N ASN A 10 6.40 12.16 -18.72
CA ASN A 10 7.81 12.47 -18.97
C ASN A 10 7.97 13.83 -19.67
N GLY A 11 7.10 14.20 -20.62
CA GLY A 11 7.15 15.51 -21.27
C GLY A 11 6.90 16.67 -20.30
N VAL A 12 5.94 16.52 -19.38
CA VAL A 12 5.66 17.54 -18.35
C VAL A 12 6.79 17.61 -17.32
N VAL A 13 7.39 16.47 -16.98
CA VAL A 13 8.57 16.40 -16.13
C VAL A 13 9.74 17.14 -16.77
N GLU A 14 10.04 16.87 -18.04
CA GLU A 14 11.15 17.48 -18.76
C GLU A 14 11.01 19.00 -18.89
N GLN A 15 9.80 19.47 -19.22
CA GLN A 15 9.56 20.89 -19.50
C GLN A 15 9.26 21.72 -18.25
N GLY A 16 8.76 21.10 -17.17
CA GLY A 16 8.32 21.81 -15.98
C GLY A 16 9.11 21.44 -14.73
N VAL A 17 9.26 20.15 -14.44
CA VAL A 17 9.83 19.69 -13.16
C VAL A 17 11.37 19.77 -13.17
N LEU A 18 12.03 19.31 -14.24
CA LEU A 18 13.49 19.30 -14.32
C LEU A 18 14.12 20.71 -14.28
N PRO A 19 13.58 21.74 -14.95
CA PRO A 19 14.14 23.10 -14.86
C PRO A 19 14.11 23.67 -13.43
N GLU A 20 13.07 23.36 -12.66
CA GLU A 20 12.94 23.79 -11.27
C GLU A 20 13.85 22.98 -10.33
N LEU A 21 13.97 21.67 -10.55
CA LEU A 21 14.87 20.80 -9.76
C LEU A 21 16.35 21.06 -10.08
N PHE A 22 16.68 21.41 -11.31
CA PHE A 22 18.03 21.60 -11.83
C PHE A 22 18.17 22.92 -12.60
N PRO A 23 18.03 24.09 -11.94
CA PRO A 23 18.03 25.39 -12.61
C PRO A 23 19.35 25.75 -13.29
N GLN A 24 20.45 25.06 -12.95
CA GLN A 24 21.78 25.22 -13.55
C GLN A 24 22.19 24.02 -14.41
N ALA A 25 21.23 23.21 -14.88
CA ALA A 25 21.51 22.10 -15.77
C ALA A 25 22.24 22.59 -17.05
N ARG A 26 23.38 21.98 -17.35
CA ARG A 26 24.14 22.19 -18.58
C ARG A 26 23.63 21.31 -19.71
N ASN A 27 23.15 20.12 -19.37
CA ASN A 27 22.65 19.12 -20.31
C ASN A 27 21.56 18.29 -19.63
N ILE A 28 20.50 18.01 -20.37
CA ILE A 28 19.41 17.10 -19.99
C ILE A 28 19.23 16.11 -21.14
N GLN A 29 19.27 14.82 -20.84
CA GLN A 29 19.06 13.76 -21.81
C GLN A 29 17.96 12.82 -21.30
N ALA A 30 16.86 12.72 -22.05
CA ALA A 30 15.83 11.72 -21.81
C ALA A 30 16.27 10.33 -22.25
N GLU A 31 15.68 9.29 -21.65
CA GLU A 31 15.87 7.88 -22.02
C GLU A 31 17.35 7.45 -22.00
N TYR A 32 18.07 7.90 -20.98
CA TYR A 32 19.50 7.68 -20.85
C TYR A 32 19.81 6.24 -20.46
N THR A 33 20.67 5.58 -21.24
CA THR A 33 21.11 4.20 -20.97
C THR A 33 22.49 4.19 -20.33
N LEU A 34 22.64 3.49 -19.21
CA LEU A 34 23.90 3.25 -18.52
C LEU A 34 24.03 1.75 -18.25
N ALA A 35 25.02 1.12 -18.89
CA ALA A 35 25.17 -0.34 -18.90
C ALA A 35 23.86 -1.04 -19.35
N ASP A 36 23.29 -1.89 -18.50
CA ASP A 36 22.09 -2.68 -18.81
C ASP A 36 20.77 -1.98 -18.42
N SER A 37 20.85 -0.76 -17.89
CA SER A 37 19.70 -0.03 -17.35
C SER A 37 19.42 1.27 -18.08
N ARG A 38 18.14 1.64 -18.09
CA ARG A 38 17.62 2.82 -18.77
C ARG A 38 16.87 3.68 -17.74
N PHE A 39 17.37 4.90 -17.58
CA PHE A 39 16.79 5.93 -16.73
C PHE A 39 15.94 6.87 -17.57
N ASP A 40 14.87 7.39 -16.98
CA ASP A 40 14.00 8.35 -17.66
C ASP A 40 14.78 9.62 -18.05
N PHE A 41 15.67 10.11 -17.18
CA PHE A 41 16.52 11.26 -17.47
C PHE A 41 17.93 11.17 -16.88
N MET A 42 18.87 11.81 -17.57
CA MET A 42 20.19 12.18 -17.05
C MET A 42 20.34 13.69 -17.11
N VAL A 43 20.84 14.30 -16.04
CA VAL A 43 21.13 15.74 -15.97
C VAL A 43 22.60 15.95 -15.59
N GLN A 44 23.31 16.78 -16.34
CA GLN A 44 24.62 17.28 -15.94
C GLN A 44 24.45 18.67 -15.33
N ASP A 45 24.85 18.83 -14.08
CA ASP A 45 24.72 20.12 -13.38
C ASP A 45 25.86 21.10 -13.72
N GLY A 46 25.80 22.28 -13.12
CA GLY A 46 26.80 23.33 -13.26
C GLY A 46 28.18 22.97 -12.72
N ASP A 47 28.28 21.97 -11.85
CA ASP A 47 29.53 21.54 -11.19
C ASP A 47 30.14 20.30 -11.87
N GLY A 48 29.45 19.74 -12.87
CA GLY A 48 29.88 18.54 -13.59
C GLY A 48 29.44 17.23 -12.95
N ASN A 49 28.57 17.26 -11.93
CA ASN A 49 27.94 16.06 -11.40
C ASN A 49 26.94 15.50 -12.42
N THR A 50 26.84 14.17 -12.44
CA THR A 50 25.84 13.46 -13.25
C THR A 50 24.71 12.98 -12.36
N HIS A 51 23.51 13.48 -12.64
CA HIS A 51 22.28 13.10 -11.98
C HIS A 51 21.53 12.07 -12.84
N LEU A 52 21.11 10.97 -12.23
CA LEU A 52 20.27 9.95 -12.87
C LEU A 52 18.89 9.99 -12.20
N ILE A 53 17.84 10.16 -13.00
CA ILE A 53 16.47 10.36 -12.51
C ILE A 53 15.58 9.26 -13.05
N GLU A 54 14.92 8.55 -12.13
CA GLU A 54 13.86 7.59 -12.41
C GLU A 54 12.49 8.22 -12.08
N VAL A 55 11.55 8.15 -13.01
CA VAL A 55 10.19 8.69 -12.86
C VAL A 55 9.20 7.55 -12.59
N LYS A 56 8.38 7.70 -11.56
CA LYS A 56 7.30 6.77 -11.23
C LYS A 56 5.96 7.49 -11.23
N ALA A 57 5.04 7.06 -12.09
CA ALA A 57 3.65 7.51 -12.03
C ALA A 57 2.97 6.95 -10.76
N CYS A 58 2.31 7.83 -10.02
CA CYS A 58 1.60 7.54 -8.78
C CYS A 58 0.12 7.92 -8.94
N SER A 59 -0.72 6.92 -9.21
CA SER A 59 -2.17 7.09 -9.38
C SER A 59 -3.00 6.63 -8.19
N LEU A 60 -2.37 6.23 -7.08
CA LEU A 60 -3.08 5.88 -5.85
C LEU A 60 -3.03 7.07 -4.89
N VAL A 61 -4.20 7.68 -4.64
CA VAL A 61 -4.39 8.71 -3.61
C VAL A 61 -5.65 8.38 -2.83
N GLU A 62 -5.50 8.12 -1.54
CA GLU A 62 -6.59 7.77 -0.63
C GLU A 62 -6.45 8.53 0.67
N GLU A 63 -7.56 9.02 1.23
CA GLU A 63 -7.57 9.79 2.49
C GLU A 63 -6.54 10.94 2.48
N GLY A 64 -6.34 11.64 1.35
CA GLY A 64 -5.36 12.73 1.21
C GLY A 64 -3.90 12.31 1.13
N ILE A 65 -3.60 11.01 1.01
CA ILE A 65 -2.23 10.46 0.97
C ILE A 65 -1.96 9.82 -0.39
N ALA A 66 -0.88 10.24 -1.06
CA ALA A 66 -0.38 9.56 -2.26
C ALA A 66 0.50 8.36 -1.90
N MET A 67 0.38 7.28 -2.68
CA MET A 67 1.03 6.02 -2.39
C MET A 67 1.55 5.30 -3.63
N PHE A 68 2.73 4.70 -3.52
CA PHE A 68 3.30 3.85 -4.56
C PHE A 68 4.02 2.63 -3.94
N PRO A 69 3.95 1.43 -4.57
CA PRO A 69 3.15 1.11 -5.75
C PRO A 69 1.68 0.79 -5.39
N ASP A 70 0.82 0.65 -6.40
CA ASP A 70 -0.57 0.18 -6.27
C ASP A 70 -0.71 -1.35 -6.32
N ALA A 71 0.34 -2.04 -6.76
CA ALA A 71 0.50 -3.49 -6.72
C ALA A 71 1.96 -3.87 -6.42
N PRO A 72 2.24 -5.06 -5.84
CA PRO A 72 3.61 -5.53 -5.63
C PRO A 72 4.44 -5.50 -6.92
N SER A 73 5.67 -4.98 -6.84
CA SER A 73 6.55 -4.80 -8.01
C SER A 73 8.01 -5.07 -7.67
N GLU A 74 8.45 -6.32 -7.89
CA GLU A 74 9.86 -6.71 -7.78
C GLU A 74 10.76 -5.84 -8.67
N ARG A 75 10.25 -5.38 -9.81
CA ARG A 75 10.97 -4.47 -10.71
C ARG A 75 11.22 -3.12 -10.05
N ALA A 76 10.22 -2.56 -9.36
CA ALA A 76 10.39 -1.29 -8.66
C ALA A 76 11.43 -1.41 -7.54
N VAL A 77 11.44 -2.53 -6.80
CA VAL A 77 12.47 -2.82 -5.79
C VAL A 77 13.87 -2.84 -6.41
N LYS A 78 14.06 -3.61 -7.49
CA LYS A 78 15.35 -3.70 -8.19
C LYS A 78 15.87 -2.34 -8.68
N HIS A 79 14.98 -1.49 -9.21
CA HIS A 79 15.37 -0.15 -9.66
C HIS A 79 15.85 0.72 -8.48
N ILE A 80 15.24 0.61 -7.30
CA ILE A 80 15.70 1.33 -6.10
C ILE A 80 17.08 0.85 -5.65
N GLU A 81 17.29 -0.47 -5.63
CA GLU A 81 18.58 -1.06 -5.26
C GLU A 81 19.69 -0.63 -6.23
N GLU A 82 19.38 -0.60 -7.53
CA GLU A 82 20.29 -0.12 -8.56
C GLU A 82 20.64 1.36 -8.40
N LEU A 83 19.66 2.23 -8.15
CA LEU A 83 19.91 3.64 -7.86
C LEU A 83 20.82 3.81 -6.64
N ALA A 84 20.63 3.01 -5.60
CA ALA A 84 21.50 3.05 -4.42
C ALA A 84 22.93 2.58 -4.74
N GLU A 85 23.10 1.56 -5.59
CA GLU A 85 24.40 1.12 -6.07
C GLU A 85 25.10 2.21 -6.90
N LEU A 86 24.39 2.83 -7.83
CA LEU A 86 24.95 3.92 -8.66
C LEU A 86 25.32 5.14 -7.83
N ALA A 87 24.54 5.46 -6.80
CA ALA A 87 24.90 6.51 -5.84
C ALA A 87 26.26 6.21 -5.17
N SER A 88 26.53 4.95 -4.83
CA SER A 88 27.83 4.53 -4.25
C SER A 88 29.00 4.66 -5.23
N ARG A 89 28.71 4.73 -6.54
CA ARG A 89 29.70 4.89 -7.62
C ARG A 89 29.92 6.34 -8.04
N GLY A 90 29.33 7.30 -7.31
CA GLY A 90 29.54 8.74 -7.50
C GLY A 90 28.48 9.45 -8.34
N TYR A 91 27.43 8.75 -8.78
CA TYR A 91 26.27 9.38 -9.40
C TYR A 91 25.37 10.05 -8.35
N ARG A 92 24.64 11.09 -8.75
CA ARG A 92 23.55 11.65 -7.94
C ARG A 92 22.25 11.01 -8.39
N CYS A 93 21.65 10.16 -7.56
CA CYS A 93 20.50 9.37 -7.98
C CYS A 93 19.20 9.94 -7.41
N HIS A 94 18.19 10.08 -8.26
CA HIS A 94 16.90 10.65 -7.92
C HIS A 94 15.79 9.65 -8.29
N ILE A 95 14.78 9.55 -7.43
CA ILE A 95 13.49 9.00 -7.80
C ILE A 95 12.43 10.09 -7.67
N LEU A 96 11.62 10.25 -8.71
CA LEU A 96 10.58 11.26 -8.81
C LEU A 96 9.21 10.58 -8.93
N PHE A 97 8.39 10.71 -7.90
CA PHE A 97 6.99 10.28 -7.93
C PHE A 97 6.11 11.39 -8.53
N VAL A 98 5.46 11.07 -9.64
CA VAL A 98 4.53 11.96 -10.34
C VAL A 98 3.11 11.56 -9.97
N ILE A 99 2.49 12.34 -9.10
CA ILE A 99 1.11 12.17 -8.67
C ILE A 99 0.19 12.81 -9.72
N VAL A 100 -0.70 12.02 -10.31
CA VAL A 100 -1.45 12.40 -11.53
C VAL A 100 -2.89 12.85 -11.27
N HIS A 101 -3.33 12.90 -10.01
CA HIS A 101 -4.67 13.33 -9.63
C HIS A 101 -4.72 13.79 -8.16
N GLY A 102 -5.60 14.75 -7.88
CA GLY A 102 -5.74 15.35 -6.56
C GLY A 102 -4.56 16.26 -6.19
N ASN A 103 -4.49 16.66 -4.93
CA ASN A 103 -3.32 17.35 -4.37
C ASN A 103 -3.12 16.85 -2.92
N PRO A 104 -2.38 15.74 -2.75
CA PRO A 104 -2.27 15.08 -1.45
C PRO A 104 -1.44 15.91 -0.45
N GLU A 105 -1.72 15.66 0.83
CA GLU A 105 -0.99 16.21 1.97
C GLU A 105 0.47 15.73 2.02
N ARG A 106 0.71 14.50 1.54
CA ARG A 106 2.02 13.85 1.51
C ARG A 106 2.01 12.61 0.60
N PHE A 107 3.21 12.14 0.31
CA PHE A 107 3.49 10.84 -0.28
C PHE A 107 4.10 9.89 0.77
N ILE A 108 3.64 8.64 0.77
CA ILE A 108 4.24 7.54 1.54
C ILE A 108 4.43 6.30 0.64
N PRO A 109 5.47 5.48 0.83
CA PRO A 109 5.54 4.19 0.17
C PRO A 109 4.42 3.28 0.67
N ASN A 110 3.77 2.56 -0.23
CA ASN A 110 2.60 1.73 0.07
C ASN A 110 2.98 0.41 0.75
N LEU A 111 3.37 0.46 2.03
CA LEU A 111 3.85 -0.72 2.74
C LEU A 111 2.80 -1.83 2.92
N HIS A 112 1.51 -1.49 2.87
CA HIS A 112 0.42 -2.49 2.95
C HIS A 112 0.28 -3.30 1.68
N THR A 113 0.81 -2.78 0.56
CA THR A 113 0.76 -3.44 -0.75
C THR A 113 2.11 -4.06 -1.08
N ASP A 114 3.18 -3.30 -0.95
CA ASP A 114 4.54 -3.76 -1.21
C ASP A 114 5.48 -3.34 -0.05
N PRO A 115 5.56 -4.14 1.02
CA PRO A 115 6.45 -3.85 2.14
C PRO A 115 7.94 -3.92 1.72
N ALA A 116 8.28 -4.74 0.73
CA ALA A 116 9.66 -4.83 0.25
C ALA A 116 10.09 -3.52 -0.44
N PHE A 117 9.21 -2.94 -1.27
CA PHE A 117 9.43 -1.62 -1.86
C PHE A 117 9.57 -0.52 -0.80
N ALA A 118 8.67 -0.51 0.19
CA ALA A 118 8.73 0.49 1.26
C ALA A 118 10.04 0.43 2.04
N ALA A 119 10.49 -0.77 2.42
CA ALA A 119 11.77 -0.97 3.09
C ALA A 119 12.95 -0.54 2.20
N ALA A 120 12.97 -0.97 0.94
CA ALA A 120 14.04 -0.64 -0.01
C ALA A 120 14.16 0.87 -0.24
N LEU A 121 13.03 1.58 -0.46
CA LEU A 121 13.03 3.03 -0.68
C LEU A 121 13.49 3.78 0.57
N SER A 122 12.98 3.42 1.75
CA SER A 122 13.40 4.05 3.02
C SER A 122 14.89 3.88 3.28
N LYS A 123 15.46 2.72 2.96
CA LYS A 123 16.91 2.46 3.08
C LYS A 123 17.73 3.24 2.05
N ALA A 124 17.28 3.24 0.79
CA ALA A 124 17.99 3.91 -0.29
C ALA A 124 18.01 5.44 -0.14
N ALA A 125 17.00 6.02 0.51
CA ALA A 125 16.90 7.46 0.76
C ALA A 125 18.07 8.08 1.56
N ALA A 126 18.91 7.25 2.19
CA ALA A 126 20.18 7.72 2.77
C ALA A 126 21.20 8.16 1.70
N ASN A 127 21.10 7.63 0.48
CA ASN A 127 22.06 7.82 -0.61
C ASN A 127 21.45 8.45 -1.87
N ILE A 128 20.13 8.38 -2.03
CA ILE A 128 19.40 8.91 -3.18
C ILE A 128 18.46 10.05 -2.76
N GLN A 129 18.10 10.92 -3.69
CA GLN A 129 17.10 11.96 -3.49
C GLN A 129 15.71 11.45 -3.87
N VAL A 130 14.71 11.67 -3.01
CA VAL A 130 13.32 11.24 -3.24
C VAL A 130 12.45 12.47 -3.38
N HIS A 131 11.74 12.57 -4.50
CA HIS A 131 10.89 13.70 -4.85
C HIS A 131 9.47 13.23 -5.10
N ALA A 132 8.48 14.05 -4.73
CA ALA A 132 7.09 13.83 -5.10
C ALA A 132 6.48 15.15 -5.58
N VAL A 133 5.85 15.11 -6.76
CA VAL A 133 5.22 16.26 -7.40
C VAL A 133 3.80 15.90 -7.81
N THR A 134 2.92 16.89 -7.76
CA THR A 134 1.55 16.75 -8.25
C THR A 134 1.43 17.44 -9.60
N LEU A 135 0.96 16.70 -10.59
CA LEU A 135 0.64 17.20 -11.93
C LEU A 135 -0.85 17.02 -12.21
N GLU A 136 -1.42 17.95 -12.95
CA GLU A 136 -2.76 17.83 -13.54
C GLU A 136 -2.64 17.98 -15.06
N ALA A 137 -3.35 17.14 -15.82
CA ALA A 137 -3.52 17.36 -17.25
C ALA A 137 -4.91 17.89 -17.54
N ASN A 138 -4.97 18.91 -18.39
CA ASN A 138 -6.23 19.39 -18.95
C ASN A 138 -6.76 18.45 -20.04
N GLU A 139 -7.97 18.72 -20.55
CA GLU A 139 -8.62 17.90 -21.57
C GLU A 139 -7.89 17.89 -22.92
N ASN A 140 -7.03 18.89 -23.16
CA ASN A 140 -6.17 18.98 -24.33
C ASN A 140 -4.87 18.16 -24.17
N GLY A 141 -4.63 17.59 -22.99
CA GLY A 141 -3.44 16.82 -22.67
C GLY A 141 -2.23 17.67 -22.29
N GLU A 142 -2.41 18.97 -22.04
CA GLU A 142 -1.36 19.84 -21.50
C GLU A 142 -1.28 19.63 -19.98
N GLY A 143 -0.08 19.32 -19.49
CA GLY A 143 0.17 19.14 -18.07
C GLY A 143 0.61 20.42 -17.40
N HIS A 144 0.08 20.67 -16.21
CA HIS A 144 0.49 21.75 -15.33
C HIS A 144 0.89 21.18 -13.97
N ILE A 145 1.90 21.79 -13.38
CA ILE A 145 2.36 21.46 -12.04
C ILE A 145 1.41 22.11 -11.03
N ILE A 146 0.87 21.30 -10.13
CA ILE A 146 0.02 21.75 -9.02
C ILE A 146 0.85 21.96 -7.76
N ASN A 147 1.78 21.05 -7.49
CA ASN A 147 2.64 21.11 -6.32
C ASN A 147 4.02 20.54 -6.66
N MET A 148 5.06 21.37 -6.51
CA MET A 148 6.46 20.97 -6.75
C MET A 148 7.11 20.24 -5.59
N ASN A 149 6.48 20.24 -4.41
CA ASN A 149 7.09 19.69 -3.22
C ASN A 149 6.02 19.04 -2.34
N VAL A 150 5.45 17.93 -2.81
CA VAL A 150 4.61 17.09 -1.96
C VAL A 150 5.50 16.49 -0.87
N PRO A 151 5.20 16.69 0.42
CA PRO A 151 6.02 16.14 1.49
C PRO A 151 6.17 14.62 1.37
N VAL A 152 7.40 14.12 1.43
CA VAL A 152 7.70 12.69 1.38
C VAL A 152 7.96 12.18 2.79
N ASP A 153 7.21 11.17 3.22
CA ASP A 153 7.37 10.54 4.54
C ASP A 153 7.78 9.06 4.39
N LEU A 154 9.05 8.80 4.72
CA LEU A 154 9.68 7.48 4.62
C LEU A 154 9.89 6.80 5.98
N SER A 155 9.26 7.33 7.03
CA SER A 155 9.47 6.87 8.43
C SER A 155 8.96 5.45 8.70
N TYR A 156 8.19 4.88 7.77
CA TYR A 156 7.55 3.57 7.90
C TYR A 156 8.36 2.40 7.33
N GLY A 157 9.60 2.62 6.88
CA GLY A 157 10.47 1.55 6.35
C GLY A 157 10.72 0.43 7.37
N GLY A 158 11.00 0.79 8.63
CA GLY A 158 11.19 -0.20 9.70
C GLY A 158 9.93 -1.04 9.96
N LEU A 159 8.75 -0.43 9.91
CA LEU A 159 7.48 -1.15 10.04
C LEU A 159 7.29 -2.16 8.91
N ALA A 160 7.70 -1.81 7.69
CA ALA A 160 7.63 -2.70 6.54
C ALA A 160 8.53 -3.94 6.72
N GLU A 161 9.72 -3.77 7.31
CA GLU A 161 10.64 -4.87 7.62
C GLU A 161 10.16 -5.76 8.79
N GLU A 162 9.54 -5.17 9.81
CA GLU A 162 9.06 -5.91 10.99
C GLU A 162 7.96 -6.93 10.66
N ASN A 163 7.27 -6.77 9.52
CA ASN A 163 6.24 -7.71 9.03
C ASN A 163 5.23 -8.07 10.13
N ARG A 164 4.63 -7.03 10.71
CA ARG A 164 3.70 -7.10 11.85
C ARG A 164 2.53 -6.14 11.67
N GLY A 165 1.46 -6.38 12.40
CA GLY A 165 0.31 -5.50 12.47
C GLY A 165 -1.00 -6.26 12.61
N SER A 166 -2.07 -5.63 12.16
CA SER A 166 -3.40 -6.22 12.06
C SER A 166 -3.73 -6.58 10.61
N TYR A 167 -4.82 -7.30 10.41
CA TYR A 167 -5.31 -7.62 9.08
C TYR A 167 -6.81 -7.90 9.11
N LEU A 168 -7.43 -7.74 7.94
CA LEU A 168 -8.76 -8.25 7.68
C LEU A 168 -8.67 -9.44 6.72
N VAL A 169 -9.51 -10.45 6.91
CA VAL A 169 -9.78 -11.48 5.90
C VAL A 169 -11.22 -11.37 5.46
N VAL A 170 -11.43 -11.06 4.18
CA VAL A 170 -12.76 -11.08 3.55
C VAL A 170 -12.94 -12.44 2.89
N LEU A 171 -14.01 -13.17 3.23
CA LEU A 171 -14.33 -14.43 2.59
C LEU A 171 -15.80 -14.53 2.21
N GLU A 172 -16.09 -15.27 1.15
CA GLU A 172 -17.43 -15.59 0.68
C GLU A 172 -17.72 -17.06 0.98
N LEU A 173 -18.83 -17.32 1.68
CA LEU A 173 -19.40 -18.66 1.80
C LEU A 173 -20.52 -18.81 0.76
N PRO A 174 -20.37 -19.68 -0.25
CA PRO A 174 -21.39 -19.87 -1.28
C PRO A 174 -22.65 -20.53 -0.70
N ASP A 175 -22.48 -21.41 0.29
CA ASP A 175 -23.54 -22.19 0.90
C ASP A 175 -23.53 -22.03 2.42
N SER A 176 -24.70 -22.24 3.05
CA SER A 176 -24.79 -22.30 4.51
C SER A 176 -24.18 -23.61 5.00
N VAL A 177 -23.39 -23.56 6.06
CA VAL A 177 -22.60 -24.70 6.53
C VAL A 177 -22.59 -24.73 8.06
N GLN A 178 -22.63 -25.94 8.63
CA GLN A 178 -22.29 -26.15 10.04
C GLN A 178 -20.86 -26.65 10.15
N VAL A 179 -20.06 -25.98 10.97
CA VAL A 179 -18.64 -26.29 11.16
C VAL A 179 -18.39 -26.46 12.65
N ASP A 180 -17.66 -27.51 13.02
CA ASP A 180 -17.13 -27.67 14.38
C ASP A 180 -15.83 -26.88 14.53
N VAL A 181 -15.87 -25.77 15.26
CA VAL A 181 -14.79 -24.75 15.32
C VAL A 181 -13.96 -24.94 16.59
N GLY A 182 -13.23 -26.04 16.69
CA GLY A 182 -12.33 -26.31 17.82
C GLY A 182 -13.02 -26.12 19.18
N SER A 183 -12.46 -25.26 20.04
CA SER A 183 -13.04 -25.00 21.37
C SER A 183 -14.38 -24.25 21.36
N LEU A 184 -14.78 -23.64 20.24
CA LEU A 184 -16.11 -23.03 20.11
C LEU A 184 -17.23 -24.06 19.93
N GLY A 185 -16.89 -25.27 19.48
CA GLY A 185 -17.86 -26.31 19.15
C GLY A 185 -18.61 -26.00 17.84
N PRO A 186 -19.81 -26.57 17.64
CA PRO A 186 -20.57 -26.44 16.41
C PRO A 186 -21.12 -25.00 16.24
N VAL A 187 -20.80 -24.40 15.09
CA VAL A 187 -21.28 -23.07 14.69
C VAL A 187 -21.96 -23.17 13.33
N ALA A 188 -23.15 -22.58 13.21
CA ALA A 188 -23.88 -22.49 11.95
C ALA A 188 -23.54 -21.16 11.24
N PHE A 189 -23.02 -21.27 10.01
CA PHE A 189 -22.72 -20.14 9.14
C PHE A 189 -23.75 -20.08 8.02
N LYS A 190 -24.24 -18.88 7.72
CA LYS A 190 -25.13 -18.62 6.59
C LYS A 190 -24.31 -18.38 5.33
N ALA A 191 -24.88 -18.70 4.18
CA ALA A 191 -24.33 -18.25 2.90
C ALA A 191 -24.24 -16.71 2.88
N GLY A 192 -23.14 -16.16 2.35
CA GLY A 192 -22.89 -14.72 2.30
C GLY A 192 -21.43 -14.38 2.54
N TRP A 193 -21.18 -13.17 3.05
CA TRP A 193 -19.83 -12.64 3.21
C TRP A 193 -19.45 -12.54 4.67
N TYR A 194 -18.18 -12.76 4.96
CA TYR A 194 -17.63 -12.63 6.30
C TYR A 194 -16.36 -11.80 6.26
N VAL A 195 -16.19 -10.94 7.26
CA VAL A 195 -14.94 -10.23 7.53
C VAL A 195 -14.42 -10.66 8.88
N TYR A 196 -13.21 -11.20 8.89
CA TYR A 196 -12.47 -11.52 10.11
C TYR A 196 -11.44 -10.43 10.39
N SER A 197 -11.41 -9.93 11.62
CA SER A 197 -10.33 -9.08 12.14
C SER A 197 -9.32 -9.94 12.89
N GLY A 198 -8.04 -9.78 12.59
CA GLY A 198 -6.97 -10.52 13.24
C GLY A 198 -5.70 -9.67 13.43
N SER A 199 -4.78 -10.18 14.25
CA SER A 199 -3.45 -9.57 14.43
C SER A 199 -2.31 -10.56 14.23
N ALA A 200 -1.11 -10.04 13.95
CA ALA A 200 0.13 -10.78 13.91
C ALA A 200 1.28 -9.86 14.36
N GLN A 201 1.84 -10.10 15.55
CA GLN A 201 2.96 -9.29 16.06
C GLN A 201 4.30 -9.60 15.40
N LYS A 202 4.37 -10.71 14.65
CA LYS A 202 5.47 -11.10 13.76
C LYS A 202 4.87 -11.94 12.64
N ASN A 203 5.54 -11.98 11.50
CA ASN A 203 5.18 -12.85 10.37
C ASN A 203 3.74 -12.61 9.86
N LEU A 204 3.33 -11.34 9.75
CA LEU A 204 2.00 -10.92 9.29
C LEU A 204 1.64 -11.55 7.95
N THR A 205 2.51 -11.41 6.96
CA THR A 205 2.33 -12.01 5.62
C THR A 205 2.11 -13.51 5.69
N GLN A 206 2.86 -14.24 6.53
CA GLN A 206 2.73 -15.68 6.69
C GLN A 206 1.42 -16.05 7.40
N ARG A 207 0.95 -15.25 8.37
CA ARG A 207 -0.34 -15.46 9.06
C ARG A 207 -1.51 -15.27 8.08
N ILE A 208 -1.51 -14.20 7.31
CA ILE A 208 -2.51 -13.96 6.26
C ILE A 208 -2.44 -15.08 5.21
N GLY A 209 -1.25 -15.36 4.68
CA GLY A 209 -1.02 -16.40 3.67
C GLY A 209 -1.34 -17.81 4.17
N ARG A 210 -1.39 -18.05 5.49
CA ARG A 210 -2.02 -19.24 6.04
C ARG A 210 -3.52 -19.20 5.80
N HIS A 211 -4.23 -18.18 6.27
CA HIS A 211 -5.69 -18.13 6.12
C HIS A 211 -6.15 -18.26 4.67
N LEU A 212 -5.43 -17.69 3.71
CA LEU A 212 -5.78 -17.78 2.28
C LEU A 212 -5.77 -19.19 1.67
N ARG A 213 -5.16 -20.20 2.30
CA ARG A 213 -5.15 -21.58 1.73
C ARG A 213 -6.47 -22.30 2.03
N HIS A 214 -6.97 -23.07 1.08
CA HIS A 214 -8.24 -23.81 1.28
C HIS A 214 -8.03 -25.25 1.75
N VAL A 215 -6.86 -25.85 1.49
CA VAL A 215 -6.62 -27.29 1.65
C VAL A 215 -5.34 -27.57 2.44
N ARG A 216 -5.22 -28.81 2.93
CA ARG A 216 -4.03 -29.36 3.60
C ARG A 216 -3.56 -28.51 4.79
N LYS A 217 -4.49 -28.10 5.65
CA LYS A 217 -4.20 -27.44 6.92
C LYS A 217 -4.64 -28.31 8.08
N GLN A 218 -3.80 -28.36 9.11
CA GLN A 218 -4.24 -28.70 10.45
C GLN A 218 -4.77 -27.41 11.09
N PRO A 219 -6.07 -27.29 11.43
CA PRO A 219 -6.63 -26.06 12.00
C PRO A 219 -5.89 -25.65 13.27
N HIS A 220 -5.62 -24.35 13.40
CA HIS A 220 -5.01 -23.77 14.60
C HIS A 220 -5.79 -22.55 15.09
N TRP A 221 -6.14 -21.65 14.17
CA TRP A 221 -7.02 -20.51 14.45
C TRP A 221 -8.48 -20.85 14.10
N HIS A 222 -9.45 -20.21 14.76
CA HIS A 222 -10.88 -20.43 14.45
C HIS A 222 -11.20 -20.22 12.97
N LEU A 223 -10.59 -19.22 12.33
CA LEU A 223 -10.79 -18.97 10.90
C LEU A 223 -10.32 -20.14 10.02
N ASP A 224 -9.32 -20.91 10.44
CA ASP A 224 -8.82 -22.05 9.66
C ASP A 224 -9.88 -23.15 9.48
N TYR A 225 -10.84 -23.28 10.40
CA TYR A 225 -11.96 -24.22 10.28
C TYR A 225 -12.96 -23.77 9.21
N LEU A 226 -13.10 -22.46 9.00
CA LEU A 226 -14.05 -21.88 8.05
C LEU A 226 -13.47 -21.78 6.63
N THR A 227 -12.17 -21.51 6.49
CA THR A 227 -11.51 -21.28 5.18
C THR A 227 -11.69 -22.39 4.13
N PRO A 228 -11.79 -23.70 4.48
CA PRO A 228 -12.06 -24.76 3.49
C PRO A 228 -13.43 -24.65 2.81
N HIS A 229 -14.38 -23.96 3.44
CA HIS A 229 -15.74 -23.75 2.93
C HIS A 229 -15.88 -22.45 2.12
N ALA A 230 -14.83 -21.63 2.07
CA ALA A 230 -14.87 -20.36 1.35
C ALA A 230 -14.76 -20.57 -0.17
N GLY A 231 -15.60 -19.88 -0.94
CA GLY A 231 -15.50 -19.80 -2.40
C GLY A 231 -14.48 -18.75 -2.86
N LYS A 232 -14.48 -17.58 -2.19
CA LYS A 232 -13.47 -16.53 -2.38
C LYS A 232 -12.87 -16.15 -1.04
N ILE A 233 -11.59 -15.82 -1.03
CA ILE A 233 -10.88 -15.33 0.16
C ILE A 233 -9.84 -14.28 -0.23
N VAL A 234 -9.81 -13.17 0.50
CA VAL A 234 -8.90 -12.04 0.27
C VAL A 234 -8.34 -11.60 1.62
N GLY A 235 -7.02 -11.44 1.67
CA GLY A 235 -6.31 -10.94 2.83
C GLY A 235 -5.98 -9.47 2.65
N LEU A 236 -6.27 -8.66 3.65
CA LEU A 236 -6.05 -7.22 3.64
C LEU A 236 -5.10 -6.89 4.81
N PRO A 237 -3.77 -6.86 4.57
CA PRO A 237 -2.82 -6.47 5.60
C PRO A 237 -3.03 -5.02 6.04
N ILE A 238 -2.81 -4.76 7.31
CA ILE A 238 -2.79 -3.45 7.96
C ILE A 238 -1.54 -3.44 8.84
N ALA A 239 -0.39 -3.19 8.23
CA ALA A 239 0.89 -3.12 8.93
C ALA A 239 0.87 -1.96 9.93
N SER A 240 1.14 -2.26 11.20
CA SER A 240 1.02 -1.31 12.31
C SER A 240 1.94 -1.72 13.46
N TYR A 241 2.48 -0.75 14.18
CA TYR A 241 3.22 -1.02 15.43
C TYR A 241 2.27 -1.45 16.56
N GLU A 242 1.06 -0.89 16.56
CA GLU A 242 0.01 -1.20 17.53
C GLU A 242 -0.85 -2.38 17.08
N ASN A 243 -1.43 -3.11 18.03
CA ASN A 243 -2.47 -4.09 17.72
C ASN A 243 -3.83 -3.37 17.56
N LEU A 244 -4.35 -3.33 16.33
CA LEU A 244 -5.60 -2.65 15.98
C LEU A 244 -6.80 -3.61 15.88
N GLU A 245 -6.62 -4.89 16.23
CA GLU A 245 -7.59 -5.97 16.01
C GLU A 245 -8.97 -5.70 16.64
N CYS A 246 -8.99 -5.32 17.93
CA CYS A 246 -10.23 -5.04 18.65
C CYS A 246 -10.93 -3.77 18.12
N GLU A 247 -10.14 -2.76 17.73
CA GLU A 247 -10.66 -1.50 17.19
C GLU A 247 -11.31 -1.74 15.81
N LEU A 248 -10.64 -2.51 14.94
CA LEU A 248 -11.20 -2.99 13.68
C LEU A 248 -12.49 -3.79 13.89
N ALA A 249 -12.51 -4.72 14.86
CA ALA A 249 -13.71 -5.50 15.17
C ALA A 249 -14.90 -4.60 15.56
N ALA A 250 -14.66 -3.59 16.40
CA ALA A 250 -15.67 -2.63 16.79
C ALA A 250 -16.19 -1.76 15.63
N GLU A 251 -15.35 -1.44 14.66
CA GLU A 251 -15.78 -0.73 13.44
C GLU A 251 -16.61 -1.62 12.51
N LEU A 252 -16.27 -2.92 12.38
CA LEU A 252 -16.99 -3.87 11.51
C LEU A 252 -18.44 -4.09 11.93
N GLU A 253 -18.69 -4.53 13.18
CA GLU A 253 -19.34 -3.64 14.13
C GLU A 253 -20.42 -2.65 13.64
N LYS A 254 -20.03 -1.39 13.82
CA LYS A 254 -20.77 -0.16 13.52
C LYS A 254 -21.21 -0.06 12.06
N ILE A 255 -20.46 -0.63 11.11
CA ILE A 255 -20.83 -0.58 9.68
C ILE A 255 -21.83 -1.66 9.26
N GLY A 256 -22.42 -2.38 10.22
CA GLY A 256 -23.52 -3.33 10.00
C GLY A 256 -23.10 -4.80 9.93
N GLY A 257 -21.87 -5.12 10.36
CA GLY A 257 -21.41 -6.49 10.50
C GLY A 257 -22.13 -7.20 11.65
N THR A 258 -22.72 -8.36 11.39
CA THR A 258 -23.32 -9.18 12.46
C THR A 258 -22.28 -10.13 13.04
N GLY A 259 -21.86 -9.92 14.29
CA GLY A 259 -20.84 -10.73 14.94
C GLY A 259 -21.24 -12.20 15.14
N VAL A 260 -20.32 -13.13 14.83
CA VAL A 260 -20.44 -14.55 15.18
C VAL A 260 -19.97 -14.76 16.63
N PRO A 261 -20.85 -15.10 17.58
CA PRO A 261 -20.52 -15.04 19.00
C PRO A 261 -19.24 -15.78 19.40
N ARG A 262 -18.35 -15.09 20.13
CA ARG A 262 -17.06 -15.55 20.65
C ARG A 262 -16.03 -15.96 19.59
N PHE A 263 -16.29 -15.70 18.30
CA PHE A 263 -15.41 -16.16 17.24
C PHE A 263 -14.12 -15.35 17.21
N GLY A 264 -13.02 -16.00 17.59
CA GLY A 264 -11.68 -15.39 17.51
C GLY A 264 -11.38 -14.35 18.59
N SER A 265 -12.19 -14.29 19.65
CA SER A 265 -12.06 -13.33 20.75
C SER A 265 -11.73 -14.01 22.09
N THR A 266 -10.95 -15.09 22.07
CA THR A 266 -10.66 -15.89 23.28
C THR A 266 -9.76 -15.18 24.28
N ASP A 267 -8.94 -14.24 23.81
CA ASP A 267 -7.95 -13.47 24.57
C ASP A 267 -8.38 -12.01 24.83
N CYS A 268 -9.62 -11.64 24.50
CA CYS A 268 -10.17 -10.31 24.71
C CYS A 268 -11.64 -10.34 25.15
N SER A 269 -12.21 -9.16 25.44
CA SER A 269 -13.62 -9.01 25.84
C SER A 269 -14.58 -8.80 24.67
N CYS A 270 -14.10 -8.86 23.42
CA CYS A 270 -14.93 -8.62 22.25
C CYS A 270 -15.99 -9.72 22.07
N GLY A 271 -17.19 -9.31 21.63
CA GLY A 271 -18.27 -10.25 21.34
C GLY A 271 -17.99 -11.17 20.16
N SER A 272 -17.20 -10.71 19.19
CA SER A 272 -16.71 -11.46 18.03
C SER A 272 -15.59 -10.71 17.33
N HIS A 273 -14.69 -11.42 16.64
CA HIS A 273 -13.79 -10.88 15.62
C HIS A 273 -14.18 -11.29 14.19
N LEU A 274 -15.24 -12.09 14.01
CA LEU A 274 -15.80 -12.46 12.71
C LEU A 274 -17.21 -11.88 12.53
N PHE A 275 -17.43 -11.18 11.43
CA PHE A 275 -18.67 -10.44 11.17
C PHE A 275 -19.29 -10.84 9.83
N TYR A 276 -20.58 -11.17 9.84
CA TYR A 276 -21.37 -11.48 8.65
C TYR A 276 -21.89 -10.21 7.96
N PHE A 277 -21.87 -10.23 6.64
CA PHE A 277 -22.44 -9.23 5.74
C PHE A 277 -23.28 -9.91 4.65
N SER A 278 -24.44 -9.33 4.34
CA SER A 278 -25.33 -9.82 3.28
C SER A 278 -24.86 -9.46 1.86
N SER A 279 -23.87 -8.58 1.73
CA SER A 279 -23.34 -8.10 0.45
C SER A 279 -21.80 -8.03 0.48
N PRO A 280 -21.13 -8.03 -0.68
CA PRO A 280 -19.66 -8.03 -0.75
C PRO A 280 -19.03 -6.81 -0.06
N PRO A 281 -18.19 -6.99 0.98
CA PRO A 281 -17.58 -5.88 1.72
C PRO A 281 -16.72 -4.96 0.83
N LEU A 282 -15.98 -5.52 -0.13
CA LEU A 282 -15.14 -4.76 -1.06
C LEU A 282 -15.94 -3.86 -2.05
N LYS A 283 -17.28 -3.98 -2.09
CA LYS A 283 -18.17 -3.08 -2.83
C LYS A 283 -18.91 -2.10 -1.92
N ASN A 284 -18.73 -2.22 -0.60
CA ASN A 284 -19.39 -1.38 0.39
C ASN A 284 -18.50 -0.18 0.73
N ARG A 285 -19.02 1.04 0.50
CA ARG A 285 -18.28 2.29 0.76
C ARG A 285 -17.90 2.46 2.24
N ALA A 286 -18.75 2.04 3.18
CA ALA A 286 -18.45 2.14 4.60
C ALA A 286 -17.29 1.20 5.00
N PHE A 287 -17.26 -0.01 4.44
CA PHE A 287 -16.16 -0.95 4.65
C PHE A 287 -14.84 -0.42 4.05
N LEU A 288 -14.88 0.08 2.82
CA LEU A 288 -13.69 0.67 2.18
C LEU A 288 -13.17 1.88 2.97
N LYS A 289 -14.06 2.72 3.50
CA LYS A 289 -13.68 3.83 4.38
C LYS A 289 -12.96 3.32 5.63
N VAL A 290 -13.50 2.32 6.33
CA VAL A 290 -12.82 1.70 7.49
C VAL A 290 -11.44 1.17 7.09
N LEU A 291 -11.34 0.42 5.99
CA LEU A 291 -10.07 -0.14 5.52
C LEU A 291 -9.03 0.96 5.24
N PHE A 292 -9.38 1.98 4.47
CA PHE A 292 -8.47 3.05 4.08
C PHE A 292 -8.08 3.93 5.26
N THR A 293 -9.04 4.30 6.11
CA THR A 293 -8.76 5.03 7.34
C THR A 293 -7.80 4.24 8.24
N PHE A 294 -7.99 2.92 8.38
CA PHE A 294 -7.10 2.11 9.20
C PHE A 294 -5.70 1.98 8.60
N ARG A 295 -5.59 1.72 7.31
CA ARG A 295 -4.30 1.58 6.62
C ARG A 295 -3.51 2.88 6.56
N HIS A 296 -4.17 3.97 6.20
CA HIS A 296 -3.49 5.19 5.76
C HIS A 296 -3.46 6.28 6.83
N ARG A 297 -4.32 6.18 7.86
CA ARG A 297 -4.33 7.13 8.97
C ARG A 297 -4.02 6.46 10.31
N ARG A 298 -4.89 5.56 10.77
CA ARG A 298 -4.80 4.99 12.12
C ARG A 298 -3.54 4.17 12.37
N ALA A 299 -3.16 3.29 11.44
CA ALA A 299 -1.97 2.43 11.56
C ALA A 299 -0.66 3.20 11.53
N LEU A 300 -0.68 4.39 10.91
CA LEU A 300 0.49 5.25 10.71
C LEU A 300 0.51 6.44 11.68
N ASN A 301 -0.45 6.48 12.63
CA ASN A 301 -0.64 7.56 13.59
C ASN A 301 -0.75 8.96 12.95
N LEU A 302 -1.39 9.04 11.77
CA LEU A 302 -1.66 10.31 11.10
C LEU A 302 -3.03 10.87 11.54
N PRO A 303 -3.19 12.21 11.61
CA PRO A 303 -4.49 12.83 11.85
C PRO A 303 -5.53 12.37 10.82
N TYR A 304 -6.79 12.29 11.24
CA TYR A 304 -7.89 12.02 10.31
C TYR A 304 -7.98 13.14 9.26
N TRP A 305 -8.23 12.74 8.01
CA TRP A 305 -8.42 13.66 6.90
C TRP A 305 -9.81 14.32 7.00
N ASN A 306 -9.85 15.64 6.79
CA ASN A 306 -11.07 16.45 6.86
C ASN A 306 -11.86 16.46 5.56
#